data_AF-A0A7R9MR09-F1
#
_entry.id   AF-A0A7R9MR09-F1
#
_cell.length_a   1.000
_cell.length_b   1.000
_cell.length_c   1.000
_cell.angle_alpha   90.00
_cell.angle_beta   90.00
_cell.angle_gamma   90.00
#
_symmetry.space_group_name_H-M   'P 1'
#
loop_
_entity.id
_entity.type
_entity.pdbx_description
1 polymer ?
#
loop_
_entity_poly.entity_id
_entity_poly.type
_entity_poly.pdbx_seq_one_letter_code
_entity_poly.pdbx_strand_id
1 'polypeptide(L)'
;PDSVPLGFTYIQLPHQLEPGKIWPLFKWLDISHTYAGLFMRVLGGESAPFGRVQGSGAPRLASIKSYGLHGVPSIDTHMEDIGADNKWSNGHYNGFPVAFKVSKSEVRPKNIAIKVWKRV
;
A
#
# COMPACT_ATOMS: atom_id res chain seq x y z
N PRO A 1 -19.67 -32.75 -8.49
CA PRO A 1 -20.68 -31.70 -8.24
C PRO A 1 -20.09 -30.61 -7.37
N ASP A 2 -19.90 -29.42 -7.96
CA ASP A 2 -19.12 -28.31 -7.43
C ASP A 2 -19.69 -27.77 -6.10
N SER A 3 -19.22 -28.32 -4.99
CA SER A 3 -19.67 -27.95 -3.65
C SER A 3 -18.89 -26.74 -3.17
N VAL A 4 -19.22 -25.55 -3.67
CA VAL A 4 -18.78 -24.33 -2.97
C VAL A 4 -19.38 -24.40 -1.54
N PRO A 5 -18.63 -24.16 -0.46
CA PRO A 5 -19.20 -24.28 0.88
C PRO A 5 -20.06 -23.06 1.23
N LEU A 6 -21.10 -23.24 2.07
CA LEU A 6 -21.79 -22.11 2.68
C LEU A 6 -20.78 -21.24 3.44
N GLY A 7 -20.92 -19.92 3.30
CA GLY A 7 -19.98 -18.96 3.89
C GLY A 7 -18.70 -18.73 3.11
N PHE A 8 -18.48 -19.42 1.99
CA PHE A 8 -17.34 -19.16 1.09
C PHE A 8 -17.31 -17.70 0.63
N THR A 9 -16.13 -17.09 0.64
CA THR A 9 -15.91 -15.72 0.17
C THR A 9 -15.28 -15.73 -1.21
N TYR A 10 -15.88 -14.98 -2.13
CA TYR A 10 -15.38 -14.80 -3.50
C TYR A 10 -15.02 -13.33 -3.75
N ILE A 11 -13.83 -13.11 -4.32
CA ILE A 11 -13.37 -11.79 -4.76
C ILE A 11 -13.64 -11.68 -6.26
N GLN A 12 -14.44 -10.69 -6.66
CA GLN A 12 -14.69 -10.37 -8.06
C GLN A 12 -13.78 -9.22 -8.48
N LEU A 13 -12.86 -9.50 -9.41
CA LEU A 13 -12.06 -8.47 -10.07
C LEU A 13 -12.88 -7.71 -11.11
N PRO A 14 -12.46 -6.49 -11.48
CA PRO A 14 -12.99 -5.78 -12.63
C PRO A 14 -13.04 -6.69 -13.87
N HIS A 15 -14.14 -6.63 -14.60
CA HIS A 15 -14.41 -7.41 -15.81
C HIS A 15 -14.66 -8.92 -15.61
N GLN A 16 -14.65 -9.43 -14.38
CA GLN A 16 -15.14 -10.78 -14.08
C GLN A 16 -16.65 -10.80 -13.89
N LEU A 17 -17.26 -11.94 -14.22
CA LEU A 17 -18.66 -12.19 -13.92
C LEU A 17 -18.89 -12.24 -12.41
N GLU A 18 -20.06 -11.80 -11.97
CA GLU A 18 -20.50 -11.99 -10.59
C GLU A 18 -20.71 -13.48 -10.30
N PRO A 19 -20.51 -13.95 -9.06
CA PRO A 19 -20.50 -15.38 -8.77
C PRO A 19 -21.86 -16.05 -8.98
N GLY A 20 -22.97 -15.31 -8.96
CA GLY A 20 -24.29 -15.83 -9.33
C GLY A 20 -24.42 -16.21 -10.81
N LYS A 21 -23.60 -15.64 -11.70
CA LYS A 21 -23.53 -16.05 -13.11
C LYS A 21 -22.59 -17.23 -13.35
N ILE A 22 -21.57 -17.37 -12.50
CA ILE A 22 -20.60 -18.48 -12.56
C ILE A 22 -21.21 -19.75 -11.92
N TRP A 23 -21.88 -19.58 -10.77
CA TRP A 23 -22.53 -20.64 -10.00
C TRP A 23 -24.00 -20.30 -9.74
N PRO A 24 -24.87 -20.48 -10.75
CA PRO A 24 -26.28 -20.06 -10.70
C PRO A 24 -27.13 -20.84 -9.70
N LEU A 25 -26.67 -22.03 -9.28
CA LEU A 25 -27.35 -22.86 -8.28
C LEU A 25 -27.15 -22.36 -6.84
N PHE A 26 -26.29 -21.36 -6.62
CA PHE A 26 -25.98 -20.85 -5.28
C PHE A 26 -26.44 -19.41 -5.11
N LYS A 27 -26.81 -19.06 -3.88
CA LYS A 27 -27.12 -17.69 -3.50
C LYS A 27 -25.87 -16.99 -3.01
N TRP A 28 -25.74 -15.72 -3.37
CA TRP A 28 -24.60 -14.88 -3.05
C TRP A 28 -25.06 -13.55 -2.49
N LEU A 29 -24.36 -13.07 -1.48
CA LEU A 29 -24.58 -11.77 -0.85
C LEU A 29 -23.37 -10.88 -1.10
N ASP A 30 -23.58 -9.66 -1.58
CA ASP A 30 -22.53 -8.64 -1.68
C ASP A 30 -22.20 -8.12 -0.27
N ILE A 31 -20.97 -8.38 0.18
CA ILE A 31 -20.43 -7.96 1.48
C ILE A 31 -19.32 -6.92 1.34
N SER A 32 -19.24 -6.23 0.19
CA SER A 32 -18.21 -5.23 -0.08
C SER A 32 -18.21 -4.08 0.92
N HIS A 33 -19.38 -3.73 1.48
CA HIS A 33 -19.52 -2.68 2.50
C HIS A 33 -18.70 -2.94 3.76
N THR A 34 -18.47 -4.21 4.12
CA THR A 34 -17.65 -4.61 5.28
C THR A 34 -16.18 -4.23 5.12
N TYR A 35 -15.72 -4.06 3.88
CA TYR A 35 -14.32 -3.77 3.54
C TYR A 35 -14.14 -2.40 2.87
N ALA A 36 -15.20 -1.58 2.84
CA ALA A 36 -15.17 -0.30 2.17
C ALA A 36 -14.07 0.62 2.75
N GLY A 37 -13.24 1.17 1.87
CA GLY A 37 -12.11 2.03 2.25
C GLY A 37 -10.83 1.29 2.68
N LEU A 38 -10.85 -0.05 2.78
CA LEU A 38 -9.65 -0.83 3.08
C LEU A 38 -8.89 -1.18 1.79
N PHE A 39 -7.56 -1.15 1.89
CA PHE A 39 -6.68 -1.74 0.87
C PHE A 39 -6.29 -3.15 1.29
N MET A 40 -6.57 -4.12 0.42
CA MET A 40 -6.15 -5.49 0.65
C MET A 40 -4.71 -5.68 0.22
N ARG A 41 -3.89 -6.17 1.14
CA ARG A 41 -2.53 -6.61 0.87
C ARG A 41 -2.43 -8.10 1.20
N VAL A 42 -1.93 -8.88 0.26
CA VAL A 42 -1.62 -10.29 0.51
C VAL A 42 -0.48 -10.37 1.52
N LEU A 43 -0.56 -11.32 2.45
CA LEU A 43 0.50 -11.53 3.45
C LEU A 43 1.88 -11.70 2.81
N GLY A 44 2.87 -11.01 3.35
CA GLY A 44 4.27 -11.07 2.93
C GLY A 44 4.97 -9.72 3.04
N GLY A 45 6.32 -9.72 2.99
CA GLY A 45 7.13 -8.49 3.07
C GLY A 45 6.72 -7.59 4.24
N GLU A 46 6.52 -6.30 3.95
CA GLU A 46 6.09 -5.26 4.91
C GLU A 46 4.58 -5.28 5.25
N SER A 47 3.86 -6.39 5.03
CA SER A 47 2.43 -6.47 5.39
C SER A 47 2.24 -6.53 6.90
N ALA A 48 1.15 -5.95 7.42
CA ALA A 48 0.76 -6.16 8.81
C ALA A 48 0.52 -7.65 9.14
N PRO A 49 0.62 -8.05 10.43
CA PRO A 49 0.28 -9.40 10.85
C PRO A 49 -1.13 -9.81 10.40
N PHE A 50 -1.32 -11.10 10.14
CA PHE A 50 -2.61 -11.64 9.73
C PHE A 50 -3.73 -11.22 10.70
N GLY A 51 -4.86 -10.81 10.13
CA GLY A 51 -6.02 -10.34 10.89
C GLY A 51 -5.90 -8.92 11.43
N ARG A 52 -4.82 -8.18 11.14
CA ARG A 52 -4.68 -6.76 11.50
C ARG A 52 -4.77 -5.86 10.28
N VAL A 53 -5.44 -4.72 10.44
CA VAL A 53 -5.44 -3.66 9.45
C VAL A 53 -4.06 -2.99 9.44
N GLN A 54 -3.43 -2.91 8.26
CA GLN A 54 -2.20 -2.16 8.10
C GLN A 54 -2.49 -0.66 8.19
N GLY A 55 -1.71 0.06 9.00
CA GLY A 55 -1.74 1.52 9.02
C GLY A 55 -1.26 2.13 7.70
N SER A 56 -1.52 3.41 7.49
CA SER A 56 -1.01 4.13 6.32
C SER A 56 0.51 4.11 6.29
N GLY A 57 1.10 3.66 5.18
CA GLY A 57 2.52 3.82 4.86
C GLY A 57 2.71 5.05 3.99
N ALA A 58 3.60 5.96 4.40
CA ALA A 58 4.12 7.01 3.53
C ALA A 58 5.65 6.91 3.53
N PRO A 59 6.34 7.20 2.41
CA PRO A 59 7.78 7.29 2.41
C PRO A 59 8.22 8.27 3.51
N ARG A 60 8.98 7.79 4.48
CA ARG A 60 9.52 8.62 5.57
C ARG A 60 10.82 9.26 5.09
N LEU A 61 11.12 10.47 5.51
CA LEU A 61 12.46 11.04 5.35
C LEU A 61 13.48 10.17 6.11
N ALA A 62 14.47 9.64 5.40
CA ALA A 62 15.53 8.81 5.95
C ALA A 62 16.79 9.63 6.23
N SER A 63 17.12 10.60 5.37
CA SER A 63 18.26 11.50 5.59
C SER A 63 18.06 12.81 4.82
N ILE A 64 18.64 13.88 5.37
CA ILE A 64 18.68 15.21 4.75
C ILE A 64 20.14 15.67 4.76
N LYS A 65 20.63 16.11 3.60
CA LYS A 65 21.90 16.79 3.41
C LYS A 65 21.64 18.21 2.95
N SER A 66 22.20 19.19 3.65
CA SER A 66 22.27 20.56 3.18
C SER A 66 23.72 20.89 2.83
N TYR A 67 23.95 21.47 1.66
CA TYR A 67 25.27 21.95 1.28
C TYR A 67 25.39 23.44 1.62
N GLY A 68 26.37 23.79 2.45
CA GLY A 68 26.70 25.18 2.72
C GLY A 68 27.31 25.85 1.49
N LEU A 69 27.02 27.14 1.31
CA LEU A 69 27.85 28.00 0.46
C LEU A 69 29.21 28.21 1.14
N HIS A 70 30.25 28.44 0.33
CA HIS A 70 31.66 28.58 0.72
C HIS A 70 31.89 28.98 2.20
N GLY A 71 32.38 28.03 3.00
CA GLY A 71 32.76 28.24 4.40
C GLY A 71 31.74 27.79 5.46
N VAL A 72 30.53 27.37 5.08
CA VAL A 72 29.52 26.85 6.02
C VAL A 72 29.54 25.31 6.03
N PRO A 73 29.63 24.65 7.21
CA PRO A 73 29.62 23.19 7.29
C PRO A 73 28.31 22.60 6.76
N SER A 74 28.38 21.49 6.03
CA SER A 74 27.19 20.71 5.67
C SER A 74 26.59 20.06 6.90
N ILE A 75 25.26 20.14 7.05
CA ILE A 75 24.52 19.39 8.07
C ILE A 75 24.01 18.10 7.42
N ASP A 76 24.38 16.95 7.98
CA ASP A 76 23.84 15.63 7.65
C ASP A 76 23.04 15.13 8.85
N THR A 77 21.74 14.91 8.65
CA THR A 77 20.88 14.32 9.67
C THR A 77 20.43 12.95 9.18
N HIS A 78 20.86 11.89 9.88
CA HIS A 78 20.39 10.53 9.68
C HIS A 78 19.22 10.26 10.64
N MET A 79 18.09 9.81 10.10
CA MET A 79 16.99 9.26 10.88
C MET A 79 17.07 7.73 10.82
N GLU A 80 16.72 7.04 11.92
CA GLU A 80 16.80 5.57 12.03
C GLU A 80 16.24 4.87 10.77
N ASP A 81 17.13 4.18 10.07
CA ASP A 81 16.93 3.70 8.69
C ASP A 81 16.25 2.33 8.71
N ILE A 82 14.93 2.28 8.54
CA ILE A 82 14.18 1.02 8.30
C ILE A 82 13.99 0.83 6.79
N GLY A 83 15.09 0.82 6.05
CA GLY A 83 15.14 0.44 4.64
C GLY A 83 14.96 1.60 3.66
N ALA A 84 15.93 2.51 3.59
CA ALA A 84 15.96 3.63 2.66
C ALA A 84 16.25 3.28 1.20
N ASP A 85 15.63 4.03 0.27
CA ASP A 85 16.01 4.03 -1.14
C ASP A 85 17.36 4.75 -1.26
N ASN A 86 18.36 4.13 -1.91
CA ASN A 86 19.70 4.70 -2.03
C ASN A 86 19.80 5.89 -3.00
N LYS A 87 18.67 6.36 -3.53
CA LYS A 87 18.59 7.50 -4.43
C LYS A 87 18.38 8.80 -3.66
N TRP A 88 19.30 9.74 -3.87
CA TRP A 88 19.16 11.12 -3.42
C TRP A 88 18.28 11.89 -4.40
N SER A 89 17.31 12.61 -3.87
CA SER A 89 16.55 13.61 -4.62
C SER A 89 17.07 15.00 -4.23
N ASN A 90 17.37 15.82 -5.22
CA ASN A 90 17.92 17.16 -5.03
C ASN A 90 16.82 18.22 -5.18
N GLY A 91 16.87 19.24 -4.35
CA GLY A 91 15.97 20.39 -4.39
C GLY A 91 16.64 21.64 -3.83
N HIS A 92 15.88 22.73 -3.76
CA HIS A 92 16.31 23.98 -3.13
C HIS A 92 15.34 24.34 -2.01
N TYR A 93 15.87 24.71 -0.85
CA TYR A 93 15.11 25.31 0.23
C TYR A 93 15.71 26.67 0.55
N ASN A 94 14.90 27.73 0.42
CA ASN A 94 15.34 29.10 0.64
C ASN A 94 16.61 29.49 -0.15
N GLY A 95 16.75 29.00 -1.39
CA GLY A 95 17.92 29.24 -2.23
C GLY A 95 19.13 28.33 -1.97
N PHE A 96 19.09 27.47 -0.94
CA PHE A 96 20.17 26.54 -0.63
C PHE A 96 19.92 25.15 -1.21
N PRO A 97 20.94 24.51 -1.82
CA PRO A 97 20.84 23.15 -2.29
C PRO A 97 20.66 22.18 -1.11
N VAL A 98 19.61 21.38 -1.19
CA VAL A 98 19.30 20.32 -0.24
C VAL A 98 19.09 19.01 -0.99
N ALA A 99 19.59 17.93 -0.42
CA ALA A 99 19.35 16.58 -0.91
C ALA A 99 18.62 15.79 0.19
N PHE A 100 17.66 14.97 -0.19
CA PHE A 100 16.95 14.09 0.74
C PHE A 100 16.91 12.67 0.24
N LYS A 101 16.96 11.74 1.20
CA LYS A 101 16.77 10.30 1.03
C LYS A 101 15.45 9.94 1.69
N VAL A 102 14.60 9.15 1.05
CA VAL A 102 13.37 8.63 1.64
C VAL A 102 13.49 7.13 1.93
N SER A 103 12.71 6.62 2.88
CA SER A 103 12.50 5.18 3.04
C SER A 103 12.06 4.58 1.70
N LYS A 104 12.44 3.34 1.39
CA LYS A 104 12.09 2.64 0.14
C LYS A 104 10.65 2.96 -0.22
N SER A 105 10.45 3.53 -1.41
CA SER A 105 9.14 4.00 -1.82
C SER A 105 8.20 2.80 -1.91
N GLU A 106 7.20 2.75 -1.03
CA GLU A 106 5.96 2.11 -1.40
C GLU A 106 5.40 2.94 -2.55
N VAL A 107 5.53 2.43 -3.79
CA VAL A 107 4.82 3.02 -4.93
C VAL A 107 3.37 3.05 -4.51
N ARG A 108 2.77 4.26 -4.41
CA ARG A 108 1.37 4.41 -4.02
C ARG A 108 0.56 3.46 -4.90
N PRO A 109 -0.10 2.43 -4.34
CA PRO A 109 -0.74 1.43 -5.15
C PRO A 109 -1.81 2.12 -6.00
N LYS A 110 -1.78 1.88 -7.32
CA LYS A 110 -2.89 2.24 -8.20
C LYS A 110 -4.01 1.27 -7.86
N ASN A 111 -5.04 1.78 -7.20
CA ASN A 111 -6.10 0.94 -6.68
C ASN A 111 -7.22 0.81 -7.69
N ILE A 112 -7.77 -0.40 -7.78
CA ILE A 112 -8.98 -0.67 -8.54
C ILE A 112 -10.03 -1.26 -7.61
N ALA A 113 -11.27 -0.82 -7.78
CA ALA A 113 -12.36 -1.32 -6.97
C ALA A 113 -12.66 -2.78 -7.33
N ILE A 114 -12.91 -3.59 -6.30
CA ILE A 114 -13.33 -4.98 -6.42
C ILE A 114 -14.67 -5.15 -5.70
N LYS A 115 -15.34 -6.28 -5.92
CA LYS A 115 -16.48 -6.70 -5.08
C LYS A 115 -16.11 -7.93 -4.27
N VAL A 116 -16.65 -8.02 -3.06
CA VAL A 116 -16.50 -9.17 -2.18
C VAL A 116 -17.88 -9.78 -1.95
N TRP A 117 -18.00 -11.07 -2.25
CA TRP A 117 -19.24 -11.82 -2.16
C TRP A 117 -19.13 -12.93 -1.13
N LYS A 118 -20.22 -13.26 -0.46
CA LYS A 118 -20.32 -14.41 0.44
C LYS A 118 -21.44 -15.33 0.00
N ARG A 119 -21.15 -16.63 -0.09
CA ARG A 119 -22.18 -17.63 -0.35
C ARG A 119 -23.10 -17.76 0.86
N VAL A 120 -24.42 -17.71 0.61
CA VAL A 120 -25.49 -17.84 1.61
C VAL A 120 -26.46 -18.96 1.26
#